data_AF-Q2IZF5-F1
#
_entry.id   AF-Q2IZF5-F1
#
_cell.length_a   1.000
_cell.length_b   1.000
_cell.length_c   1.000
_cell.angle_alpha   90.00
_cell.angle_beta   90.00
_cell.angle_gamma   90.00
#
_symmetry.space_group_name_H-M   'P 1'
#
loop_
_entity.id
_entity.type
_entity.pdbx_description
1 polymer ?
#
loop_
_entity_poly.entity_id
_entity_poly.type
_entity_poly.pdbx_seq_one_letter_code
_entity_poly.pdbx_strand_id
1 'polypeptide(L)'
;MLSSREAFENDLCPVRDDLLGAMYRANENGLPALVESVSSDVRAQLALFCYRRAHLHALALTIAASCDERDLVRHGGRVGSVLVALSRETAGPRHRPAAVNCSHRKAITLSTKPLSSIAPLDQGDIDDDETVPVSN
;
A
#
# COMPACT_ATOMS: atom_id res chain seq x y z
N MET A 1 -28.20 -10.58 -24.12
CA MET A 1 -26.76 -10.81 -23.85
C MET A 1 -26.30 -9.64 -23.01
N LEU A 2 -25.91 -9.88 -21.76
CA LEU A 2 -25.42 -8.80 -20.88
C LEU A 2 -24.10 -8.31 -21.46
N SER A 3 -24.02 -7.02 -21.74
CA SER A 3 -22.82 -6.41 -22.28
C SER A 3 -21.70 -6.63 -21.26
N SER A 4 -20.47 -6.94 -21.67
CA SER A 4 -19.35 -7.09 -20.72
C SER A 4 -19.28 -5.87 -19.79
N ARG A 5 -19.66 -4.69 -20.31
CA ARG A 5 -19.87 -3.42 -19.59
C ARG A 5 -20.87 -3.48 -18.41
N GLU A 6 -21.98 -4.20 -18.52
CA GLU A 6 -22.98 -4.34 -17.45
C GLU A 6 -22.53 -5.32 -16.37
N ALA A 7 -21.73 -6.34 -16.71
CA ALA A 7 -21.08 -7.19 -15.71
C ALA A 7 -20.07 -6.40 -14.85
N PHE A 8 -19.39 -5.40 -15.45
CA PHE A 8 -18.53 -4.44 -14.74
C PHE A 8 -19.29 -3.44 -13.85
N GLU A 9 -20.58 -3.19 -14.11
CA GLU A 9 -21.41 -2.31 -13.28
C GLU A 9 -22.06 -3.02 -12.10
N ASN A 10 -22.23 -4.35 -12.16
CA ASN A 10 -23.06 -5.10 -11.20
C ASN A 10 -22.27 -5.83 -10.08
N ASP A 11 -21.04 -5.42 -9.79
CA ASP A 11 -20.20 -6.05 -8.75
C ASP A 11 -20.04 -7.58 -8.90
N LEU A 12 -20.16 -8.11 -10.12
CA LEU A 12 -19.99 -9.54 -10.37
C LEU A 12 -18.51 -9.85 -10.44
N CYS A 13 -18.00 -10.53 -9.41
CA CYS A 13 -16.63 -10.98 -9.38
C CYS A 13 -16.41 -11.98 -10.52
N PRO A 14 -15.47 -11.74 -11.46
CA PRO A 14 -15.20 -12.62 -12.60
C PRO A 14 -14.54 -13.95 -12.17
N VAL A 15 -14.30 -14.11 -10.87
CA VAL A 15 -13.62 -15.21 -10.23
C VAL A 15 -14.41 -15.62 -8.99
N ARG A 16 -14.41 -16.92 -8.67
CA ARG A 16 -14.99 -17.45 -7.43
C ARG A 16 -14.37 -16.81 -6.19
N ASP A 17 -15.18 -16.59 -5.16
CA ASP A 17 -14.75 -16.01 -3.87
C ASP A 17 -13.59 -16.78 -3.22
N ASP A 18 -13.55 -18.11 -3.38
CA ASP A 18 -12.46 -18.97 -2.90
C ASP A 18 -11.09 -18.52 -3.45
N LEU A 19 -11.01 -18.25 -4.75
CA LEU A 19 -9.77 -17.85 -5.42
C LEU A 19 -9.41 -16.40 -5.09
N LEU A 20 -10.41 -15.51 -4.99
CA LEU A 20 -10.18 -14.15 -4.51
C LEU A 20 -9.65 -14.14 -3.06
N GLY A 21 -10.20 -14.99 -2.18
CA GLY A 21 -9.74 -15.15 -0.81
C GLY A 21 -8.32 -15.71 -0.73
N ALA A 22 -7.97 -16.66 -1.62
CA ALA A 22 -6.61 -17.17 -1.73
C ALA A 22 -5.63 -16.08 -2.18
N MET A 23 -5.98 -15.25 -3.16
CA MET A 23 -5.18 -14.10 -3.60
C MET A 23 -5.03 -13.05 -2.50
N TYR A 24 -6.10 -12.77 -1.75
CA TYR A 24 -6.05 -11.81 -0.63
C TYR A 24 -5.15 -12.27 0.52
N ARG A 25 -5.13 -13.57 0.82
CA ARG A 25 -4.24 -14.16 1.84
C ARG A 25 -2.82 -14.39 1.32
N ALA A 26 -2.64 -14.54 0.01
CA ALA A 26 -1.33 -14.72 -0.59
C ALA A 26 -0.52 -13.43 -0.41
N ASN A 27 0.66 -13.57 0.19
CA ASN A 27 1.62 -12.47 0.29
C ASN A 27 2.10 -12.03 -1.11
N GLU A 28 2.82 -10.90 -1.19
CA GLU A 28 3.43 -10.36 -2.42
C GLU A 28 4.24 -11.40 -3.23
N ASN A 29 4.77 -12.44 -2.58
CA ASN A 29 5.53 -13.52 -3.21
C ASN A 29 4.65 -14.59 -3.89
N GLY A 30 3.44 -14.83 -3.39
CA GLY A 30 2.54 -15.88 -3.88
C GLY A 30 1.51 -15.35 -4.88
N LEU A 31 1.12 -14.09 -4.74
CA LEU A 31 0.14 -13.44 -5.61
C LEU A 31 0.52 -13.48 -7.12
N PRO A 32 1.75 -13.14 -7.56
CA PRO A 32 2.07 -13.13 -8.99
C PRO A 32 1.93 -14.51 -9.65
N ALA A 33 2.28 -15.59 -8.95
CA ALA A 33 2.12 -16.95 -9.45
C ALA A 33 0.64 -17.34 -9.61
N LEU A 34 -0.23 -16.92 -8.68
CA LEU A 34 -1.67 -17.12 -8.79
C LEU A 34 -2.26 -16.31 -9.95
N VAL A 35 -1.81 -15.07 -10.11
CA VAL A 35 -2.27 -14.15 -11.15
C VAL A 35 -1.86 -14.67 -12.53
N GLU A 36 -0.67 -15.24 -12.69
CA GLU A 36 -0.20 -15.81 -13.96
C GLU A 36 -1.02 -17.02 -14.45
N SER A 37 -1.68 -17.74 -13.53
CA SER A 37 -2.62 -18.82 -13.90
C SER A 37 -3.91 -18.33 -14.55
N VAL A 38 -4.20 -17.03 -14.50
CA VAL A 38 -5.43 -16.40 -14.97
C VAL A 38 -5.18 -15.61 -16.26
N SER A 39 -6.13 -15.68 -17.20
CA SER A 39 -6.06 -14.94 -18.47
C SER A 39 -5.95 -13.43 -18.25
N SER A 40 -5.25 -12.72 -19.15
CA SER A 40 -5.01 -11.27 -19.01
C SER A 40 -6.30 -10.47 -18.91
N ASP A 41 -7.33 -10.88 -19.68
CA ASP A 41 -8.65 -10.25 -19.68
C ASP A 41 -9.26 -10.30 -18.28
N VAL A 42 -9.37 -11.49 -17.67
CA VAL A 42 -9.96 -11.69 -16.33
C VAL A 42 -9.17 -10.96 -15.25
N ARG A 43 -7.83 -10.87 -15.37
CA ARG A 43 -7.01 -10.11 -14.43
C ARG A 43 -7.32 -8.61 -14.45
N ALA A 44 -7.52 -8.03 -15.63
CA ALA A 44 -7.91 -6.63 -15.77
C ALA A 44 -9.30 -6.38 -15.16
N GLN A 45 -10.25 -7.29 -15.37
CA GLN A 45 -11.58 -7.22 -14.74
C GLN A 45 -11.49 -7.28 -13.22
N LEU A 46 -10.67 -8.20 -12.68
CA LEU A 46 -10.45 -8.38 -11.25
C LEU A 46 -9.80 -7.14 -10.62
N ALA A 47 -8.80 -6.54 -11.26
CA ALA A 47 -8.15 -5.33 -10.76
C ALA A 47 -9.14 -4.15 -10.64
N LEU A 48 -10.02 -3.98 -11.63
CA LEU A 48 -11.06 -2.94 -11.61
C LEU A 48 -12.12 -3.19 -10.54
N PHE A 49 -12.51 -4.44 -10.33
CA PHE A 49 -13.40 -4.84 -9.25
C PHE A 49 -12.79 -4.54 -7.87
N CYS A 50 -11.55 -4.96 -7.65
CA CYS A 50 -10.83 -4.72 -6.39
C CYS A 50 -10.58 -3.22 -6.15
N TYR A 51 -10.39 -2.42 -7.19
CA TYR A 51 -10.11 -0.98 -7.06
C TYR A 51 -11.27 -0.19 -6.43
N ARG A 52 -12.52 -0.60 -6.67
CA ARG A 52 -13.73 0.06 -6.11
C ARG A 52 -13.91 -0.21 -4.61
N ARG A 53 -13.27 -1.24 -4.06
CA ARG A 53 -13.40 -1.64 -2.65
C ARG A 53 -12.16 -1.21 -1.86
N ALA A 54 -12.37 -0.35 -0.86
CA ALA A 54 -11.27 0.21 -0.06
C ALA A 54 -10.35 -0.86 0.58
N HIS A 55 -10.93 -1.96 1.07
CA HIS A 55 -10.17 -3.05 1.70
C HIS A 55 -9.39 -3.94 0.72
N LEU A 56 -9.72 -3.90 -0.59
CA LEU A 56 -9.01 -4.64 -1.65
C LEU A 56 -8.14 -3.72 -2.51
N HIS A 57 -8.05 -2.44 -2.17
CA HIS A 57 -7.40 -1.46 -3.01
C HIS A 57 -5.90 -1.74 -3.18
N ALA A 58 -5.23 -2.16 -2.10
CA ALA A 58 -3.83 -2.59 -2.16
C ALA A 58 -3.64 -3.77 -3.12
N LEU A 59 -4.54 -4.76 -3.04
CA LEU A 59 -4.54 -5.92 -3.93
C LEU A 59 -4.77 -5.49 -5.40
N ALA A 60 -5.69 -4.56 -5.64
CA ALA A 60 -5.97 -4.03 -6.97
C ALA A 60 -4.72 -3.46 -7.65
N LEU A 61 -3.91 -2.70 -6.90
CA LEU A 61 -2.67 -2.09 -7.42
C LEU A 61 -1.61 -3.16 -7.75
N THR A 62 -1.47 -4.16 -6.89
CA THR A 62 -0.52 -5.27 -7.13
C THR A 62 -0.92 -6.10 -8.36
N ILE A 63 -2.21 -6.39 -8.54
CA ILE A 63 -2.71 -7.10 -9.72
C ILE A 63 -2.53 -6.21 -10.97
N ALA A 64 -2.89 -4.94 -10.88
CA ALA A 64 -2.74 -3.98 -11.98
C ALA A 64 -1.28 -3.80 -12.42
N ALA A 65 -0.30 -3.96 -11.53
CA ALA A 65 1.12 -3.93 -11.90
C ALA A 65 1.55 -5.10 -12.80
N SER A 66 0.84 -6.22 -12.74
CA SER A 66 1.09 -7.41 -13.57
C SER A 66 0.23 -7.49 -14.84
N CYS A 67 -0.67 -6.53 -15.04
CA CYS A 67 -1.62 -6.49 -16.15
C CYS A 67 -1.13 -5.59 -17.28
N ASP A 68 -1.62 -5.85 -18.50
CA ASP A 68 -1.37 -4.96 -19.64
C ASP A 68 -2.27 -3.71 -19.57
N GLU A 69 -1.70 -2.56 -19.91
CA GLU A 69 -2.41 -1.28 -19.93
C GLU A 69 -3.58 -1.29 -20.90
N ARG A 70 -3.46 -1.97 -22.04
CA ARG A 70 -4.52 -2.04 -23.05
C ARG A 70 -5.76 -2.75 -22.53
N ASP A 71 -5.57 -3.85 -21.80
CA ASP A 71 -6.67 -4.63 -21.22
C ASP A 71 -7.36 -3.81 -20.12
N LEU A 72 -6.60 -3.15 -19.26
CA LEU A 72 -7.12 -2.25 -18.22
C LEU A 72 -7.95 -1.09 -18.81
N VAL A 73 -7.48 -0.46 -19.88
CA VAL A 73 -8.20 0.63 -20.56
C VAL A 73 -9.41 0.10 -21.33
N ARG A 74 -9.32 -1.07 -21.95
CA ARG A 74 -10.44 -1.70 -22.69
C ARG A 74 -11.62 -2.02 -21.77
N HIS A 75 -11.35 -2.50 -20.56
CA HIS A 75 -12.39 -2.87 -19.59
C HIS A 75 -12.80 -1.71 -18.67
N GLY A 76 -11.84 -0.88 -18.26
CA GLY A 76 -12.03 0.17 -17.25
C GLY A 76 -12.08 1.60 -17.78
N GLY A 77 -11.84 1.81 -19.08
CA GLY A 77 -11.79 3.13 -19.70
C GLY A 77 -10.84 4.08 -18.96
N ARG A 78 -11.38 5.20 -18.49
CA ARG A 78 -10.61 6.22 -17.76
C ARG A 78 -10.10 5.72 -16.39
N VAL A 79 -10.87 4.87 -15.71
CA VAL A 79 -10.42 4.24 -14.46
C VAL A 79 -9.23 3.34 -14.73
N GLY A 80 -9.26 2.58 -15.84
CA GLY A 80 -8.15 1.74 -16.29
C GLY A 80 -6.85 2.53 -16.48
N SER A 81 -6.91 3.68 -17.18
CA SER A 81 -5.73 4.52 -17.38
C SER A 81 -5.16 5.08 -16.07
N VAL A 82 -6.03 5.46 -15.12
CA VAL A 82 -5.61 5.95 -13.80
C VAL A 82 -5.01 4.82 -12.99
N LEU A 83 -5.61 3.63 -13.03
CA LEU A 83 -5.17 2.46 -12.30
C LEU A 83 -3.76 2.01 -12.72
N VAL A 84 -3.44 2.11 -14.01
CA VAL A 84 -2.09 1.83 -14.53
C VAL A 84 -1.07 2.86 -14.05
N ALA A 85 -1.43 4.15 -14.00
CA ALA A 85 -0.54 5.17 -13.45
C ALA A 85 -0.27 4.93 -11.95
N LEU A 86 -1.32 4.63 -11.18
CA LEU A 86 -1.23 4.33 -9.75
C LEU A 86 -0.44 3.05 -9.46
N SER A 87 -0.62 1.99 -10.27
CA SER A 87 0.11 0.74 -10.09
C SER A 87 1.60 0.93 -10.34
N ARG A 88 2.00 1.76 -11.30
CA ARG A 88 3.42 2.09 -11.55
C ARG A 88 4.05 2.92 -10.43
N GLU A 89 3.31 3.85 -9.83
CA GLU A 89 3.77 4.62 -8.67
C GLU A 89 4.00 3.69 -7.46
N THR A 90 3.12 2.72 -7.25
CA THR A 90 3.16 1.81 -6.09
C THR A 90 4.04 0.57 -6.28
N ALA A 91 4.21 0.10 -7.52
CA ALA A 91 5.11 -1.00 -7.89
C ALA A 91 6.54 -0.52 -8.19
N GLY A 92 6.75 0.79 -8.30
CA GLY A 92 8.08 1.37 -8.27
C GLY A 92 8.80 0.92 -6.98
N PRO A 93 10.09 0.57 -7.04
CA PRO A 93 10.81 0.07 -5.88
C PRO A 93 10.62 1.04 -4.73
N ARG A 94 10.23 0.53 -3.55
CA ARG A 94 10.07 1.25 -2.27
C ARG A 94 11.40 1.82 -1.74
N HIS A 95 12.25 2.31 -2.63
CA HIS A 95 13.58 2.79 -2.35
C HIS A 95 13.94 4.03 -3.16
N ARG A 96 13.02 4.96 -3.35
CA ARG A 96 13.39 6.36 -3.53
C ARG A 96 12.21 7.24 -3.16
N PRO A 97 12.29 8.11 -2.13
CA PRO A 97 11.38 9.24 -2.13
C PRO A 97 11.56 9.91 -3.49
N ALA A 98 10.45 10.15 -4.19
CA ALA A 98 10.45 10.98 -5.38
C ALA A 98 11.35 12.17 -5.06
N ALA A 99 12.45 12.29 -5.80
CA ALA A 99 13.25 13.49 -5.77
C ALA A 99 12.35 14.55 -6.39
N VAL A 100 11.47 15.11 -5.56
CA VAL A 100 10.88 16.41 -5.79
C VAL A 100 12.09 17.26 -6.13
N ASN A 101 12.07 17.83 -7.32
CA ASN A 101 13.08 18.74 -7.80
C ASN A 101 13.15 19.94 -6.84
N CYS A 102 13.87 19.76 -5.73
CA CYS A 102 14.22 20.77 -4.75
C CYS A 102 15.59 21.35 -5.11
N SER A 103 15.89 21.46 -6.40
CA SER A 103 17.17 21.97 -6.92
C SER A 103 17.37 23.49 -6.71
N HIS A 104 16.57 24.15 -5.85
CA HIS A 104 16.69 25.59 -5.60
C HIS A 104 16.54 26.03 -4.14
N ARG A 105 16.37 25.11 -3.18
CA ARG A 105 16.36 25.49 -1.76
C ARG A 105 17.65 25.02 -1.12
N LYS A 106 18.61 25.94 -1.16
CA LYS A 106 19.89 26.00 -0.43
C LYS A 106 19.82 25.18 0.87
N ALA A 107 20.73 24.22 1.00
CA ALA A 107 20.88 23.37 2.17
C ALA A 107 20.96 24.23 3.44
N ILE A 108 20.07 23.96 4.41
CA ILE A 108 20.15 24.54 5.74
C ILE A 108 21.26 23.79 6.46
N THR A 109 22.40 24.44 6.66
CA THR A 109 23.47 23.91 7.50
C THR A 109 23.09 24.08 8.96
N LEU A 110 22.75 22.96 9.63
CA LEU A 110 22.68 22.95 11.09
C LEU A 110 24.11 23.16 11.63
N SER A 111 24.34 24.29 12.30
CA SER A 111 25.58 24.58 13.00
C SER A 111 25.72 23.59 14.16
N THR A 112 26.62 22.63 14.01
CA THR A 112 27.02 21.69 15.07
C THR A 112 27.88 22.43 16.10
N LYS A 113 27.25 23.27 16.92
CA LYS A 113 27.84 23.70 18.19
C LYS A 113 27.59 22.57 19.20
N PRO A 114 28.63 21.89 19.72
CA PRO A 114 28.43 20.92 20.78
C PRO A 114 27.91 21.66 22.02
N LEU A 115 26.77 21.22 22.53
CA LEU A 115 26.20 21.72 23.79
C LEU A 115 27.19 21.43 24.92
N SER A 116 27.49 22.45 25.72
CA SER A 116 28.33 22.32 26.91
C SER A 116 27.74 21.28 27.87
N SER A 117 28.63 20.45 28.42
CA SER A 117 28.33 19.36 29.35
C SER A 117 27.50 19.87 30.54
N ILE A 118 26.34 19.24 30.75
CA ILE A 118 25.55 19.37 31.97
C ILE A 118 26.41 18.84 33.13
N ALA A 119 26.56 19.66 34.18
CA ALA A 119 27.25 19.28 35.40
C ALA A 119 26.42 18.25 36.19
N PRO A 120 27.05 17.30 36.92
CA PRO A 120 26.35 16.33 37.73
C PRO A 120 25.52 17.00 38.82
N LEU A 121 24.26 16.60 38.94
CA LEU A 121 23.39 17.02 40.04
C LEU A 121 23.85 16.33 41.32
N ASP A 122 23.95 17.17 42.34
CA ASP A 122 24.34 16.89 43.72
C ASP A 122 23.47 15.77 44.35
N GLN A 123 24.16 14.87 45.04
CA GLN A 123 23.64 13.79 45.87
C GLN A 123 22.84 14.39 47.04
N GLY A 124 21.53 14.25 47.01
CA GLY A 124 20.65 14.55 48.14
C GLY A 124 19.87 13.30 48.54
N ASP A 125 20.36 12.59 49.55
CA ASP A 125 19.66 11.52 50.28
C ASP A 125 18.28 11.99 50.76
N ILE A 126 17.22 11.24 50.40
CA ILE A 126 15.92 11.25 51.10
C ILE A 126 15.49 9.80 51.30
N ASP A 127 15.84 9.34 52.51
CA ASP A 127 15.12 8.52 53.48
C ASP A 127 14.09 7.47 53.00
N ASP A 128 14.37 6.25 53.46
CA ASP A 128 13.62 5.00 53.39
C ASP A 128 12.59 4.99 54.55
N ASP A 129 11.27 4.97 54.29
CA ASP A 129 10.29 4.41 55.26
C ASP A 129 8.86 4.17 54.68
N GLU A 130 8.25 3.09 55.17
CA GLU A 130 6.80 2.80 55.34
C GLU A 130 5.90 2.32 54.16
N THR A 131 5.75 0.97 54.14
CA THR A 131 4.54 0.10 54.10
C THR A 131 3.15 0.71 53.76
N VAL A 132 2.17 0.10 53.09
CA VAL A 132 1.59 -1.28 53.04
C VAL A 132 0.72 -1.45 51.75
N PRO A 133 0.45 -2.69 51.27
CA PRO A 133 -0.57 -2.94 50.25
C PRO A 133 -1.97 -3.10 50.88
N VAL A 134 -3.00 -2.46 50.30
CA VAL A 134 -4.41 -2.72 50.63
C VAL A 134 -5.17 -3.16 49.37
N SER A 135 -5.83 -4.31 49.54
CA SER A 135 -6.69 -5.03 48.60
C SER A 135 -7.89 -4.23 48.07
N ASN A 136 -8.42 -4.68 46.92
CA ASN A 136 -9.86 -4.85 46.75
C ASN A 136 -10.16 -6.04 45.83
#